data_AF-A0A5J4Q4I9-F1
#
_entry.id   AF-A0A5J4Q4I9-F1
#
_cell.length_a   1.000
_cell.length_b   1.000
_cell.length_c   1.000
_cell.angle_alpha   90.00
_cell.angle_beta   90.00
_cell.angle_gamma   90.00
#
_symmetry.space_group_name_H-M   'P 1'
#
loop_
_entity.id
_entity.type
_entity.pdbx_description
1 polymer ?
#
loop_
_entity_poly.entity_id
_entity_poly.type
_entity_poly.pdbx_seq_one_letter_code
_entity_poly.pdbx_strand_id
1 'polypeptide(L)'
;MNCGEYRLLKPKQRNTICYLVDIKPIPRQINYGKVQNLNITEDMFKLLEQGQDVIYEDGTVIKSEEVISEQQSFPCVFIVDCPDINYFQEIEQYASTLLQEKVINSPDRAYLAVKCFVFHI
;
A
#
# COMPACT_ATOMS: atom_id res chain seq x y z
N MET A 1 3.62 -43.45 31.89
CA MET A 1 3.75 -42.07 31.40
C MET A 1 5.07 -41.97 30.67
N ASN A 2 5.05 -41.63 29.38
CA ASN A 2 6.18 -41.04 28.66
C ASN A 2 5.60 -40.24 27.50
N CYS A 3 5.29 -38.98 27.79
CA CYS A 3 4.67 -38.01 26.88
C CYS A 3 5.79 -37.21 26.18
N GLY A 4 6.72 -37.91 25.51
CA GLY A 4 8.05 -37.36 25.21
C GLY A 4 8.42 -37.19 23.74
N GLU A 5 7.70 -37.77 22.79
CA GLU A 5 8.07 -37.67 21.37
C GLU A 5 6.84 -37.49 20.49
N TYR A 6 6.35 -36.25 20.40
CA TYR A 6 5.60 -35.86 19.21
C TYR A 6 6.61 -35.89 18.06
N ARG A 7 6.68 -37.00 17.33
CA ARG A 7 7.30 -37.05 16.00
C ARG A 7 6.59 -35.98 15.18
N LEU A 8 7.19 -34.79 15.10
CA LEU A 8 6.90 -33.86 14.02
C LEU A 8 7.12 -34.65 12.74
N LEU A 9 6.02 -34.99 12.06
CA LEU A 9 6.09 -35.70 10.79
C LEU A 9 7.05 -34.89 9.91
N LYS A 10 8.05 -35.55 9.32
CA LYS A 10 8.97 -34.87 8.40
C LYS A 10 8.12 -34.12 7.38
N PRO A 11 8.30 -32.79 7.22
CA PRO A 11 7.45 -31.98 6.36
C PRO A 11 7.46 -32.59 4.97
N LYS A 12 6.27 -32.96 4.49
CA LYS A 12 6.10 -33.55 3.15
C LYS A 12 6.37 -32.43 2.14
N GLN A 13 7.22 -32.68 1.13
CA GLN A 13 7.43 -31.71 0.06
C GLN A 13 6.06 -31.30 -0.51
N ARG A 14 5.74 -30.02 -0.37
CA ARG A 14 4.50 -29.42 -0.82
C ARG A 14 4.85 -28.12 -1.53
N ASN A 15 4.18 -27.85 -2.64
CA ASN A 15 4.29 -26.55 -3.28
C ASN A 15 3.59 -25.53 -2.38
N THR A 16 4.35 -24.55 -1.90
CA THR A 16 3.83 -23.37 -1.21
C THR A 16 3.41 -22.33 -2.24
N ILE A 17 2.23 -21.73 -2.04
CA ILE A 17 1.77 -20.59 -2.83
C ILE A 17 1.79 -19.36 -1.92
N CYS A 18 2.45 -18.30 -2.38
CA CYS A 18 2.48 -17.01 -1.71
C CYS A 18 1.70 -15.97 -2.52
N TYR A 19 1.07 -15.02 -1.85
CA TYR A 19 0.34 -13.93 -2.48
C TYR A 19 0.93 -12.59 -2.08
N LEU A 20 1.12 -11.71 -3.07
CA LEU A 20 1.40 -10.30 -2.85
C LEU A 20 0.13 -9.52 -3.23
N VAL A 21 -0.53 -8.96 -2.22
CA VAL A 21 -1.70 -8.10 -2.41
C VAL A 21 -1.24 -6.66 -2.41
N ASP A 22 -1.33 -6.06 -3.59
CA ASP A 22 -0.91 -4.69 -3.83
C ASP A 22 -2.12 -3.84 -4.21
N ILE A 23 -2.52 -2.97 -3.29
CA ILE A 23 -3.67 -2.09 -3.49
C ILE A 23 -3.15 -0.79 -4.10
N LYS A 24 -3.62 -0.48 -5.30
CA LYS A 24 -3.29 0.79 -5.96
C LYS A 24 -3.77 1.96 -5.10
N PRO A 25 -2.97 3.03 -4.94
CA PRO A 25 -3.42 4.23 -4.26
C PRO A 25 -4.71 4.77 -4.88
N ILE A 26 -5.58 5.35 -4.05
CA ILE A 26 -6.75 6.07 -4.57
C ILE A 26 -6.24 7.34 -5.26
N PRO A 27 -6.67 7.62 -6.51
CA PRO A 27 -6.34 8.88 -7.17
C PRO A 27 -6.76 10.05 -6.29
N ARG A 28 -5.91 11.08 -6.21
CA ARG A 28 -6.25 12.26 -5.42
C ARG A 28 -7.52 12.91 -5.98
N GLN A 29 -8.39 13.37 -5.08
CA GLN A 29 -9.64 14.02 -5.45
C GLN A 29 -9.62 15.47 -5.00
N ILE A 30 -10.44 16.33 -5.58
CA ILE A 30 -10.63 17.66 -5.04
C ILE A 30 -11.24 17.57 -3.64
N ASN A 31 -10.67 18.34 -2.70
CA ASN A 31 -11.29 18.58 -1.42
C ASN A 31 -12.34 19.70 -1.56
N TYR A 32 -13.61 19.30 -1.71
CA TYR A 32 -14.73 20.23 -1.84
C TYR A 32 -14.82 21.24 -0.68
N GLY A 33 -14.42 20.87 0.54
CA GLY A 33 -14.42 21.78 1.68
C GLY A 33 -13.40 22.92 1.54
N LYS A 34 -12.23 22.64 0.95
CA LYS A 34 -11.24 23.69 0.65
C LYS A 34 -11.74 24.62 -0.46
N VAL A 35 -12.38 24.04 -1.47
CA VAL A 35 -12.83 24.77 -2.66
C VAL A 35 -14.07 25.63 -2.44
N GLN A 36 -15.00 25.19 -1.60
CA GLN A 36 -16.20 25.97 -1.25
C GLN A 36 -15.88 27.36 -0.70
N ASN A 37 -14.73 27.53 -0.05
CA ASN A 37 -14.30 28.80 0.54
C ASN A 37 -13.58 29.71 -0.46
N LEU A 38 -13.31 29.25 -1.69
CA LEU A 38 -12.45 29.96 -2.64
C LEU A 38 -13.23 30.78 -3.69
N ASN A 39 -14.56 30.90 -3.63
CA ASN A 39 -15.34 31.70 -4.60
C ASN A 39 -14.95 31.44 -6.08
N ILE A 40 -14.67 30.18 -6.43
CA ILE A 40 -14.27 29.82 -7.79
C ILE A 40 -15.49 29.55 -8.69
N THR A 41 -15.31 29.77 -9.99
CA THR A 41 -16.33 29.41 -11.00
C THR A 41 -16.27 27.91 -11.34
N GLU A 42 -17.29 27.42 -12.06
CA GLU A 42 -17.33 26.04 -12.53
C GLU A 42 -16.17 25.72 -13.50
N ASP A 43 -15.74 26.68 -14.30
CA ASP A 43 -14.62 26.51 -15.22
C ASP A 43 -13.28 26.43 -14.45
N MET A 44 -13.10 27.28 -13.44
CA MET A 44 -11.94 27.22 -12.54
C MET A 44 -11.90 25.90 -11.77
N PHE A 45 -13.06 25.39 -11.34
CA PHE A 45 -13.18 24.09 -10.69
C PHE A 45 -12.66 22.95 -11.59
N LYS A 46 -13.08 22.93 -12.87
CA LYS A 46 -12.62 21.92 -13.85
C LYS A 46 -11.11 21.97 -14.09
N LEU A 47 -10.51 23.18 -14.09
CA LEU A 47 -9.06 23.33 -14.22
C LEU A 47 -8.33 22.69 -13.03
N LEU A 48 -8.81 22.95 -11.81
CA LEU A 48 -8.23 22.37 -10.59
C LEU A 48 -8.39 20.84 -10.58
N GLU A 49 -9.50 20.29 -11.10
CA GLU A 49 -9.71 18.83 -11.19
C GLU A 49 -8.72 18.16 -12.14
N GLN A 50 -8.27 18.90 -13.15
CA GLN A 50 -7.28 18.44 -14.12
C GLN A 50 -5.84 18.62 -13.62
N GLY A 51 -5.64 19.13 -12.40
CA GLY A 51 -4.32 19.42 -11.85
C GLY A 51 -3.70 20.70 -12.40
N GLN A 52 -4.51 21.63 -12.90
CA GLN A 52 -4.06 22.94 -13.39
C GLN A 52 -4.31 24.02 -12.35
N ASP A 53 -3.38 24.97 -12.25
CA ASP A 53 -3.49 26.11 -11.36
C ASP A 53 -4.47 27.14 -11.91
N VAL A 54 -5.19 27.81 -11.01
CA VAL A 54 -6.14 28.86 -11.35
C VAL A 54 -5.55 30.21 -10.98
N ILE A 55 -5.66 31.17 -11.89
CA ILE A 55 -5.19 32.55 -11.70
C ILE A 55 -6.42 33.47 -11.74
N TYR A 56 -6.61 34.26 -10.70
CA TYR A 56 -7.64 35.28 -10.64
C TYR A 56 -7.22 36.55 -11.38
N GLU A 57 -8.20 37.41 -11.70
CA GLU A 57 -7.96 38.70 -12.36
C GLU A 57 -7.08 39.65 -11.54
N ASP A 58 -7.07 39.50 -10.21
CA ASP A 58 -6.22 40.26 -9.29
C ASP A 58 -4.78 39.72 -9.20
N GLY A 59 -4.48 38.63 -9.91
CA GLY A 59 -3.18 37.96 -9.90
C GLY A 59 -2.99 36.92 -8.80
N THR A 60 -4.00 36.68 -7.96
CA THR A 60 -3.97 35.60 -6.96
C THR A 60 -3.92 34.25 -7.67
N VAL A 61 -3.09 33.32 -7.19
CA VAL A 61 -2.96 31.97 -7.76
C VAL A 61 -3.42 30.95 -6.74
N ILE A 62 -4.36 30.08 -7.14
CA ILE A 62 -4.68 28.85 -6.41
C ILE A 62 -3.96 27.72 -7.10
N LYS A 63 -3.07 27.05 -6.36
CA LYS A 63 -2.44 25.85 -6.87
C LYS A 63 -3.39 24.67 -6.76
N SER A 64 -3.44 23.85 -7.80
CA SER A 64 -4.24 22.61 -7.78
C SER A 64 -3.85 21.72 -6.60
N GLU A 65 -2.56 21.63 -6.28
CA GLU A 65 -2.04 20.86 -5.15
C GLU A 65 -2.58 21.30 -3.78
N GLU A 66 -2.97 22.57 -3.63
CA GLU A 66 -3.49 23.10 -2.35
C GLU A 66 -4.92 22.64 -2.08
N VAL A 67 -5.69 22.40 -3.14
CA VAL A 67 -7.11 22.03 -3.07
C VAL A 67 -7.37 20.54 -3.30
N ILE A 68 -6.38 19.81 -3.80
CA ILE A 68 -6.43 18.37 -3.95
C ILE A 68 -6.22 17.69 -2.58
N SER A 69 -6.87 16.55 -2.37
CA SER A 69 -6.73 15.71 -1.18
C SER A 69 -5.36 15.03 -1.15
N GLU A 70 -4.90 14.66 0.04
CA GLU A 70 -3.75 13.76 0.15
C GLU A 70 -4.04 12.44 -0.56
N GLN A 71 -3.00 11.84 -1.15
CA GLN A 71 -3.11 10.54 -1.79
C GLN A 71 -3.26 9.47 -0.71
N GLN A 72 -4.39 8.76 -0.74
CA GLN A 72 -4.59 7.65 0.16
C GLN A 72 -3.83 6.43 -0.36
N SER A 73 -2.70 6.15 0.28
CA SER A 73 -1.93 4.91 0.07
C SER A 73 -2.42 3.80 1.00
N PHE A 74 -2.28 2.55 0.55
CA PHE A 74 -2.61 1.36 1.33
C PHE A 74 -1.37 0.52 1.60
N PRO A 75 -1.35 -0.27 2.68
CA PRO A 75 -0.29 -1.24 2.88
C PRO A 75 -0.35 -2.29 1.76
N CYS A 76 0.82 -2.60 1.20
CA CYS A 76 0.97 -3.84 0.45
C CYS A 76 1.08 -5.01 1.45
N VAL A 77 0.46 -6.14 1.13
CA VAL A 77 0.34 -7.30 2.03
C VAL A 77 0.96 -8.52 1.39
N PHE A 78 1.94 -9.10 2.05
CA PHE A 78 2.54 -10.37 1.64
C PHE A 78 2.00 -11.50 2.52
N ILE A 79 1.34 -12.47 1.90
CA ILE A 79 0.73 -13.65 2.51
C ILE A 79 1.54 -14.87 2.10
N VAL A 80 2.07 -15.59 3.09
CA VAL A 80 2.93 -16.77 2.88
C VAL A 80 2.26 -17.98 3.51
N ASP A 81 2.15 -19.07 2.74
CA ASP A 81 1.77 -20.39 3.25
C ASP A 81 3.02 -21.14 3.75
N CYS A 82 3.32 -21.00 5.04
CA CYS A 82 4.51 -21.58 5.64
C CYS A 82 4.27 -23.02 6.13
N PRO A 83 5.03 -24.03 5.65
CA PRO A 83 4.94 -25.40 6.16
C PRO A 83 5.53 -25.53 7.57
N ASP A 84 6.53 -24.72 7.93
CA ASP A 84 7.14 -24.66 9.25
C ASP A 84 7.79 -23.30 9.53
N ILE A 85 8.32 -23.14 10.75
CA ILE A 85 8.93 -21.89 11.22
C ILE A 85 10.30 -21.58 10.58
N ASN A 86 11.05 -22.59 10.14
CA ASN A 86 12.35 -22.37 9.50
C ASN A 86 12.14 -21.82 8.08
N TYR A 87 11.16 -22.38 7.37
CA TYR A 87 10.71 -21.85 6.08
C TYR A 87 10.23 -20.40 6.20
N PHE A 88 9.53 -20.07 7.29
CA PHE A 88 9.12 -18.70 7.56
C PHE A 88 10.32 -17.75 7.68
N GLN A 89 11.37 -18.11 8.42
CA GLN A 89 12.56 -17.26 8.60
C GLN A 89 13.30 -17.00 7.27
N GLU A 90 13.46 -18.03 6.45
CA GLU A 90 14.08 -17.91 5.13
C GLU A 90 13.27 -17.01 4.19
N ILE A 91 11.94 -17.19 4.17
CA ILE A 91 11.04 -16.37 3.34
C ILE A 91 10.96 -14.94 3.87
N GLU A 92 10.94 -14.73 5.18
CA GLU A 92 10.90 -13.40 5.79
C GLU A 92 12.14 -12.59 5.38
N GLN A 93 13.32 -13.22 5.42
CA GLN A 93 14.56 -12.58 4.99
C GLN A 93 14.56 -12.26 3.49
N TYR A 94 14.16 -13.21 2.64
CA TYR A 94 14.08 -13.02 1.19
C TYR A 94 13.03 -11.98 0.79
N ALA A 95 11.85 -12.05 1.40
CA ALA A 95 10.77 -11.10 1.18
C ALA A 95 11.21 -9.70 1.61
N SER A 96 11.84 -9.55 2.78
CA SER A 96 12.34 -8.24 3.23
C SER A 96 13.27 -7.57 2.22
N THR A 97 14.17 -8.33 1.59
CA THR A 97 15.06 -7.81 0.53
C THR A 97 14.28 -7.41 -0.73
N LEU A 98 13.41 -8.27 -1.25
CA LEU A 98 12.57 -7.94 -2.41
C LEU A 98 11.64 -6.74 -2.16
N LEU A 99 11.17 -6.61 -0.93
CA LEU A 99 10.28 -5.55 -0.49
C LEU A 99 11.03 -4.22 -0.37
N GLN A 100 12.27 -4.21 0.12
CA GLN A 100 13.13 -3.03 0.10
C GLN A 100 13.38 -2.56 -1.33
N GLU A 101 13.72 -3.46 -2.26
CA GLU A 101 13.90 -3.12 -3.68
C GLU A 101 12.62 -2.53 -4.30
N LYS A 102 11.44 -3.09 -4.00
CA LYS A 102 10.17 -2.56 -4.52
C LYS A 102 9.75 -1.24 -3.89
N VAL A 103 9.96 -1.04 -2.60
CA VAL A 103 9.63 0.22 -1.89
C VAL A 103 10.53 1.36 -2.36
N ILE A 104 11.84 1.11 -2.56
CA ILE A 104 12.77 2.10 -3.12
C ILE A 104 12.32 2.56 -4.50
N ASN A 105 11.75 1.65 -5.30
CA ASN A 105 11.28 1.93 -6.65
C ASN A 105 9.81 2.41 -6.74
N SER A 106 9.11 2.61 -5.61
CA SER A 106 7.71 3.03 -5.58
C SER A 106 7.40 3.87 -4.34
N PRO A 107 7.85 5.14 -4.30
CA PRO A 107 7.79 6.01 -3.11
C PRO A 107 6.36 6.34 -2.64
N ASP A 108 5.35 6.19 -3.51
CA ASP A 108 3.94 6.43 -3.18
C ASP A 108 3.32 5.36 -2.25
N ARG A 109 4.10 4.34 -1.86
CA ARG A 109 3.66 3.23 -1.01
C ARG A 109 4.19 3.46 0.40
N ALA A 110 3.51 4.34 1.13
CA ALA A 110 3.97 4.86 2.42
C ALA A 110 4.18 3.81 3.52
N TYR A 111 3.69 2.58 3.35
CA TYR A 111 3.85 1.51 4.33
C TYR A 111 3.64 0.14 3.70
N LEU A 112 4.32 -0.89 4.21
CA LEU A 112 4.12 -2.29 3.83
C LEU A 112 3.78 -3.08 5.09
N ALA A 113 2.67 -3.82 5.06
CA ALA A 113 2.25 -4.68 6.16
C ALA A 113 2.45 -6.15 5.77
N VAL A 114 3.50 -6.79 6.27
CA VAL A 114 3.67 -8.24 6.08
C VAL A 114 2.72 -8.99 7.01
N LYS A 115 1.86 -9.87 6.47
CA LYS A 115 0.94 -10.68 7.27
C LYS A 115 1.13 -12.16 6.95
N CYS A 116 1.71 -12.87 7.90
CA CYS A 116 1.99 -14.29 7.74
C CYS A 116 0.91 -15.13 8.42
N PHE A 117 0.46 -16.16 7.71
CA PHE A 117 -0.53 -17.10 8.20
C PHE A 117 0.08 -18.50 8.11
N VAL A 118 0.36 -19.10 9.27
CA VAL A 118 0.80 -20.49 9.33
C VAL A 118 -0.46 -21.35 9.29
N PHE A 119 -0.75 -21.95 8.14
CA PHE A 119 -1.85 -22.90 8.02
C PHE A 119 -1.31 -24.31 8.32
N HIS A 120 -1.58 -24.81 9.52
CA HIS A 120 -1.47 -26.25 9.79
C HIS A 120 -2.70 -26.92 9.16
N ILE A 121 -2.55 -27.46 7.95
CA ILE A 121 -3.55 -28.32 7.31
C ILE A 121 -3.21 -29.77 7.61
#